data_AF-A0A7X8V461-F1
#
_entry.id   AF-A0A7X8V461-F1
#
_cell.length_a   1.000
_cell.length_b   1.000
_cell.length_c   1.000
_cell.angle_alpha   90.00
_cell.angle_beta   90.00
_cell.angle_gamma   90.00
#
_symmetry.space_group_name_H-M   'P 1'
#
loop_
_entity.id
_entity.type
_entity.pdbx_description
1 polymer ?
#
loop_
_entity_poly.entity_id
_entity_poly.type
_entity_poly.pdbx_seq_one_letter_code
_entity_poly.pdbx_strand_id
1 'polypeptide(L)'
;VEALLKNYRPEVIAVEELFFNKNSRTVLAVGQARGVVMLAAAQADLQVEEYTPLQVKMAVVGYGRAEKRQVQEMVKVLLGLNRPPQPDDAADALAVAICHAHSRQKYNLHMSRMHT
;
A
#
# COMPACT_ATOMS: atom_id res chain seq x y z
N VAL A 1 -13.66 7.34 3.27
CA VAL A 1 -12.84 6.30 3.95
C VAL A 1 -13.72 5.37 4.77
N GLU A 2 -14.50 5.89 5.72
CA GLU A 2 -15.38 5.08 6.59
C GLU A 2 -16.30 4.09 5.84
N ALA A 3 -16.94 4.51 4.75
CA ALA A 3 -17.80 3.61 3.95
C ALA A 3 -17.04 2.40 3.41
N LEU A 4 -15.77 2.58 3.01
CA LEU A 4 -14.92 1.46 2.55
C LEU A 4 -14.57 0.53 3.71
N LEU A 5 -14.22 1.07 4.88
CA LEU A 5 -13.92 0.27 6.07
C LEU A 5 -15.13 -0.57 6.50
N LYS A 6 -16.33 0.00 6.46
CA LYS A 6 -17.58 -0.71 6.79
C LYS A 6 -17.90 -1.82 5.79
N ASN A 7 -17.70 -1.56 4.49
CA ASN A 7 -18.05 -2.49 3.42
C ASN A 7 -17.07 -3.67 3.34
N TYR A 8 -15.77 -3.40 3.42
CA TYR A 8 -14.74 -4.41 3.18
C TYR A 8 -14.14 -5.01 4.46
N ARG A 9 -14.34 -4.36 5.63
CA ARG A 9 -13.86 -4.82 6.94
C ARG A 9 -12.41 -5.30 6.92
N PRO A 10 -11.46 -4.46 6.47
CA PRO A 10 -10.05 -4.86 6.43
C PRO A 10 -9.50 -5.07 7.84
N GLU A 11 -8.51 -5.94 7.98
CA GLU A 11 -7.77 -6.14 9.25
C GLU A 11 -6.73 -5.03 9.51
N VAL A 12 -6.32 -4.31 8.46
CA VAL A 12 -5.21 -3.37 8.47
C VAL A 12 -5.37 -2.38 7.33
N ILE A 13 -4.85 -1.16 7.52
CA ILE A 13 -4.76 -0.16 6.47
C ILE A 13 -3.29 0.00 6.10
N ALA A 14 -2.94 -0.26 4.84
CA ALA A 14 -1.60 -0.02 4.32
C ALA A 14 -1.57 1.32 3.58
N VAL A 15 -0.56 2.14 3.84
CA VAL A 15 -0.34 3.43 3.17
C VAL A 15 1.09 3.54 2.67
N GLU A 16 1.29 4.27 1.57
CA GLU A 16 2.63 4.66 1.14
C GLU A 16 3.17 5.77 2.04
N GLU A 17 4.44 5.68 2.40
CA GLU A 17 5.16 6.69 3.16
C GLU A 17 5.35 7.95 2.32
N LEU A 18 5.05 9.11 2.89
CA LEU A 18 5.22 10.40 2.21
C LEU A 18 6.70 10.77 2.14
N PHE A 19 7.30 10.68 0.95
CA PHE A 19 8.61 11.25 0.71
C PHE A 19 8.53 12.76 0.50
N PHE A 20 9.17 13.52 1.39
CA PHE A 20 9.29 14.96 1.27
C PHE A 20 10.22 15.31 0.09
N ASN A 21 9.65 15.83 -0.99
CA ASN A 21 10.41 16.49 -2.04
C ASN A 21 9.95 17.94 -2.22
N LYS A 22 10.75 18.77 -2.90
CA LYS A 22 10.78 20.26 -2.87
C LYS A 22 9.45 21.05 -3.00
N ASN A 23 8.30 20.43 -3.30
CA ASN A 23 7.03 21.13 -3.48
C ASN A 23 6.11 21.00 -2.24
N SER A 24 6.24 21.95 -1.32
CA SER A 24 5.52 22.00 -0.04
C SER A 24 3.99 22.06 -0.16
N ARG A 25 3.46 22.66 -1.23
CA ARG A 25 2.00 22.82 -1.42
C ARG A 25 1.31 21.49 -1.70
N THR A 26 1.89 20.66 -2.56
CA THR A 26 1.36 19.33 -2.87
C THR A 26 1.46 18.41 -1.66
N VAL A 27 2.59 18.45 -0.94
CA VAL A 27 2.80 17.65 0.27
C VAL A 27 1.77 17.97 1.34
N LEU A 28 1.42 19.25 1.54
CA LEU A 28 0.42 19.64 2.55
C LEU A 28 -0.97 19.07 2.23
N ALA A 29 -1.40 19.15 0.97
CA ALA A 29 -2.70 18.60 0.56
C ALA A 29 -2.78 17.08 0.74
N VAL A 30 -1.72 16.35 0.34
CA VAL A 30 -1.64 14.90 0.54
C VAL A 30 -1.57 14.56 2.03
N GLY A 31 -0.83 15.34 2.82
CA GLY A 31 -0.75 15.19 4.28
C GLY A 31 -2.10 15.34 4.97
N GLN A 32 -2.92 16.31 4.55
CA GLN A 32 -4.30 16.48 5.04
C GLN A 32 -5.16 15.26 4.72
N ALA A 33 -5.12 14.77 3.48
CA ALA A 33 -5.86 13.57 3.09
C ALA A 33 -5.42 12.33 3.89
N ARG A 34 -4.11 12.15 4.07
CA ARG A 34 -3.54 11.08 4.89
C ARG A 34 -3.98 11.18 6.35
N GLY A 35 -4.03 12.38 6.93
CA GLY A 35 -4.52 12.61 8.28
C GLY A 35 -5.97 12.12 8.47
N VAL A 36 -6.84 12.36 7.48
CA VAL A 36 -8.22 11.84 7.50
C VAL A 36 -8.25 10.31 7.45
N VAL A 37 -7.38 9.69 6.64
CA VAL A 37 -7.26 8.23 6.58
C VAL A 37 -6.80 7.64 7.92
N MET A 38 -5.77 8.23 8.54
CA MET A 38 -5.26 7.78 9.84
C MET A 38 -6.29 7.95 10.95
N LEU A 39 -7.04 9.07 10.96
CA LEU A 39 -8.12 9.29 11.91
C LEU A 39 -9.22 8.22 11.76
N ALA A 40 -9.65 7.95 10.52
CA ALA A 40 -10.67 6.93 10.26
C ALA A 40 -10.18 5.52 10.65
N ALA A 41 -8.88 5.22 10.48
CA ALA A 41 -8.26 3.98 10.94
C ALA A 41 -8.35 3.83 12.46
N ALA A 42 -7.92 4.87 13.19
CA ALA A 42 -7.93 4.90 14.64
C ALA A 42 -9.36 4.79 15.21
N GLN A 43 -10.33 5.47 14.60
CA GLN A 43 -11.74 5.36 15.00
C GLN A 43 -12.33 3.96 14.76
N ALA A 44 -11.76 3.20 13.83
CA ALA A 44 -12.15 1.83 13.53
C ALA A 44 -11.30 0.77 14.27
N ASP A 45 -10.40 1.20 15.16
CA ASP A 45 -9.44 0.33 15.88
C ASP A 45 -8.57 -0.51 14.93
N LEU A 46 -8.17 0.08 13.79
CA LEU A 46 -7.34 -0.58 12.78
C LEU A 46 -5.90 -0.08 12.83
N GLN A 47 -4.97 -1.02 12.78
CA GLN A 47 -3.55 -0.73 12.61
C GLN A 47 -3.28 -0.13 11.23
N VAL A 48 -2.40 0.88 11.19
CA VAL A 48 -1.90 1.49 9.95
C VAL A 48 -0.46 1.07 9.74
N GLU A 49 -0.17 0.50 8.59
CA GLU A 49 1.16 0.07 8.17
C GLU A 49 1.68 0.95 7.04
N GLU A 50 2.95 1.31 7.10
CA GLU A 50 3.58 2.24 6.18
C GLU A 50 4.67 1.58 5.34
N TYR A 51 4.71 1.92 4.05
CA TYR A 51 5.70 1.39 3.13
C TYR A 51 6.36 2.49 2.30
N THR A 52 7.68 2.48 2.26
CA THR A 52 8.45 3.34 1.33
C THR A 52 8.12 2.98 -0.12
N PRO A 53 8.23 3.92 -1.06
CA PRO A 53 8.13 3.62 -2.50
C PRO A 53 9.10 2.52 -2.96
N LEU A 54 10.26 2.44 -2.31
CA LEU A 54 11.24 1.38 -2.56
C LEU A 54 10.71 0.00 -2.18
N GLN A 55 10.12 -0.13 -0.99
CA GLN A 55 9.53 -1.40 -0.51
C GLN A 55 8.40 -1.84 -1.43
N VAL A 56 7.52 -0.93 -1.85
CA VAL A 56 6.41 -1.23 -2.76
C VAL A 56 6.95 -1.79 -4.08
N LYS A 57 7.93 -1.11 -4.70
CA LYS A 57 8.55 -1.56 -5.96
C LYS A 57 9.24 -2.92 -5.81
N MET A 58 9.99 -3.12 -4.73
CA MET A 58 10.63 -4.40 -4.43
C MET A 58 9.59 -5.53 -4.26
N ALA A 59 8.49 -5.27 -3.56
CA ALA A 59 7.48 -6.30 -3.27
C ALA A 59 6.62 -6.67 -4.48
N VAL A 60 6.38 -5.72 -5.40
CA VAL A 60 5.51 -5.92 -6.57
C VAL A 60 6.30 -6.36 -7.80
N VAL A 61 7.46 -5.75 -8.07
CA VAL A 61 8.23 -5.96 -9.31
C VAL A 61 9.52 -6.76 -9.06
N GLY A 62 10.01 -6.82 -7.81
CA GLY A 62 11.22 -7.54 -7.44
C GLY A 62 12.50 -6.70 -7.38
N TYR A 63 12.46 -5.43 -7.83
CA TYR A 63 13.60 -4.51 -7.73
C TYR A 63 13.15 -3.05 -7.53
N GLY A 64 14.01 -2.26 -6.87
CA GLY A 64 13.65 -0.94 -6.35
C GLY A 64 13.62 0.21 -7.35
N ARG A 65 14.25 0.04 -8.51
CA ARG A 65 14.34 1.06 -9.56
C ARG A 65 13.24 0.96 -10.63
N ALA A 66 12.20 0.16 -10.37
CA ALA A 66 11.11 -0.02 -11.31
C ALA A 66 10.39 1.30 -11.64
N GLU A 67 10.01 1.45 -12.90
CA GLU A 67 9.18 2.55 -13.39
C GLU A 67 7.70 2.34 -13.02
N LYS A 68 6.93 3.44 -12.97
CA LYS A 68 5.50 3.38 -12.59
C LYS A 68 4.70 2.39 -13.45
N ARG A 69 4.92 2.39 -14.76
CA ARG A 69 4.26 1.46 -15.70
C ARG A 69 4.55 -0.01 -15.37
N GLN A 70 5.78 -0.32 -14.95
CA GLN A 70 6.16 -1.68 -14.59
C GLN A 70 5.43 -2.15 -13.33
N VAL A 71 5.25 -1.26 -12.35
CA VAL A 71 4.42 -1.55 -11.17
C VAL A 71 2.98 -1.84 -11.59
N GLN A 72 2.38 -1.01 -12.44
CA GLN A 72 0.99 -1.19 -12.89
C GLN A 72 0.77 -2.50 -13.66
N GLU A 73 1.67 -2.86 -14.57
CA GLU A 73 1.61 -4.15 -15.29
C GLU A 73 1.79 -5.34 -14.33
N MET A 74 2.68 -5.22 -13.34
CA MET A 74 2.84 -6.29 -12.35
C MET A 74 1.63 -6.41 -11.44
N VAL A 75 0.98 -5.32 -11.03
CA VAL A 75 -0.29 -5.38 -10.29
C VAL A 75 -1.35 -6.13 -11.09
N LYS A 76 -1.47 -5.83 -12.39
CA LYS A 76 -2.37 -6.57 -13.30
C LYS A 76 -2.05 -8.06 -13.31
N VAL A 77 -0.78 -8.43 -13.49
CA VAL A 77 -0.35 -9.84 -13.53
C VAL A 77 -0.65 -10.55 -12.21
N LEU A 78 -0.29 -9.95 -11.07
CA LEU A 78 -0.46 -10.53 -9.74
C LEU A 78 -1.93 -10.71 -9.36
N LEU A 79 -2.82 -9.84 -9.84
CA LEU A 79 -4.25 -9.90 -9.59
C LEU A 79 -5.04 -10.62 -10.70
N GLY A 80 -4.37 -11.15 -11.73
CA GLY A 80 -5.03 -11.85 -12.85
C GLY A 80 -5.98 -10.97 -13.67
N LEU A 81 -5.69 -9.67 -13.79
CA LEU A 81 -6.55 -8.71 -14.49
C LEU A 81 -6.24 -8.69 -15.99
N ASN A 82 -7.27 -8.45 -16.82
CA ASN A 82 -7.10 -8.34 -18.28
C ASN A 82 -6.36 -7.06 -18.68
N ARG A 83 -6.47 -6.00 -17.88
CA ARG A 83 -5.86 -4.69 -18.13
C ARG A 83 -5.35 -4.07 -16.82
N PRO A 84 -4.38 -3.16 -16.87
CA PRO A 84 -3.95 -2.41 -15.69
C PRO A 84 -5.15 -1.73 -15.00
N PRO A 85 -5.21 -1.74 -13.66
CA PRO A 85 -6.25 -1.02 -12.93
C PRO A 85 -6.25 0.47 -13.31
N GLN A 86 -7.44 1.03 -13.45
CA GLN A 86 -7.64 2.46 -13.69
C GLN A 86 -8.62 3.01 -12.64
N PRO A 87 -8.46 4.27 -12.21
CA PRO A 87 -7.39 5.21 -12.56
C PRO A 87 -6.03 4.80 -11.97
N ASP A 88 -4.95 5.53 -12.33
CA ASP A 88 -3.59 5.27 -11.84
C ASP A 88 -3.53 5.15 -10.30
N ASP A 89 -4.27 5.98 -9.58
CA ASP A 89 -4.34 5.96 -8.12
C ASP A 89 -4.86 4.61 -7.57
N ALA A 90 -5.75 3.93 -8.30
CA ALA A 90 -6.23 2.62 -7.92
C ALA A 90 -5.14 1.54 -8.11
N ALA A 91 -4.33 1.65 -9.16
CA ALA A 91 -3.19 0.74 -9.35
C ALA A 91 -2.12 0.96 -8.26
N ASP A 92 -1.86 2.21 -7.90
CA ASP A 92 -0.92 2.56 -6.83
C ASP A 92 -1.42 2.05 -5.46
N ALA A 93 -2.71 2.22 -5.15
CA ALA A 93 -3.31 1.67 -3.93
C ALA A 93 -3.26 0.12 -3.87
N LEU A 94 -3.51 -0.56 -4.98
CA LEU A 94 -3.39 -2.02 -5.07
C LEU A 94 -1.95 -2.48 -4.90
N ALA A 95 -0.97 -1.75 -5.45
CA ALA A 95 0.45 -2.04 -5.25
C ALA A 95 0.85 -2.00 -3.78
N VAL A 96 0.39 -1.00 -3.03
CA VAL A 96 0.62 -0.88 -1.57
C VAL A 96 -0.03 -2.04 -0.82
N ALA A 97 -1.27 -2.41 -1.17
CA ALA A 97 -1.95 -3.56 -0.56
C ALA A 97 -1.21 -4.88 -0.80
N ILE A 98 -0.72 -5.11 -2.03
CA ILE A 98 0.11 -6.28 -2.37
C ILE A 98 1.42 -6.25 -1.57
N CYS A 99 2.06 -5.09 -1.45
CA CYS A 99 3.28 -4.92 -0.65
C CYS A 99 3.06 -5.34 0.80
N HIS A 100 1.94 -4.92 1.40
CA HIS A 100 1.56 -5.34 2.75
C HIS A 100 1.35 -6.85 2.85
N ALA A 101 0.56 -7.44 1.93
CA ALA A 101 0.30 -8.88 1.92
C ALA A 101 1.58 -9.72 1.83
N HIS A 102 2.51 -9.34 0.95
CA HIS A 102 3.81 -10.00 0.80
C HIS A 102 4.71 -9.82 2.04
N SER A 103 4.62 -8.66 2.70
CA SER A 103 5.40 -8.38 3.91
C SER A 103 4.90 -9.20 5.11
N ARG A 104 3.59 -9.29 5.30
CA ARG A 104 2.96 -10.09 6.39
C ARG A 104 3.29 -11.59 6.26
N GLN A 105 3.33 -12.12 5.03
CA GLN A 105 3.72 -13.51 4.81
C GLN A 105 5.16 -13.79 5.26
N LYS A 106 6.11 -12.87 5.03
CA LYS A 106 7.50 -13.02 5.49
C LYS A 106 7.60 -13.08 7.02
N TYR A 107 6.80 -12.30 7.74
CA TYR A 107 6.76 -12.35 9.21
C TYR A 107 6.21 -13.68 9.72
N ASN A 108 5.11 -14.18 9.15
CA ASN A 108 4.51 -15.45 9.54
C ASN A 108 5.45 -16.65 9.30
N LEU A 109 6.20 -16.63 8.19
CA LEU A 109 7.22 -17.64 7.88
C LEU A 109 8.41 -17.61 8.85
N HIS A 110 8.84 -16.42 9.30
CA HIS A 110 9.90 -16.30 10.31
C HIS A 110 9.45 -16.77 11.69
N MET A 111 8.25 -16.39 12.14
CA MET A 111 7.74 -16.80 13.46
C MET A 111 7.48 -18.31 13.54
N SER A 112 6.99 -18.93 12.45
CA SER A 112 6.79 -20.39 12.43
C SER A 112 8.12 -21.17 12.54
N ARG A 113 9.23 -20.59 12.06
CA ARG A 113 10.57 -21.19 12.14
C ARG A 113 11.29 -20.95 13.48
N MET A 114 10.81 -20.04 14.31
CA MET A 114 11.34 -19.81 15.67
C MET A 114 10.70 -20.71 16.73
N HIS A 115 9.59 -21.38 16.40
CA HIS A 115 8.84 -22.29 17.29
C HIS A 115 8.95 -23.77 16.90
N THR A 116 9.89 -24.14 16.01
CA THR A 116 10.24 -25.54 15.70
C THR A 116 11.70 -25.77 16.08
#